data_AF-A0A8H9W4X0-F1
#
_entry.id   AF-A0A8H9W4X0-F1
#
_cell.length_a   1.000
_cell.length_b   1.000
_cell.length_c   1.000
_cell.angle_alpha   90.00
_cell.angle_beta   90.00
_cell.angle_gamma   90.00
#
_symmetry.space_group_name_H-M   'P 1'
#
loop_
_entity.id
_entity.type
_entity.pdbx_description
1 polymer ?
#
loop_
_entity_poly.entity_id
_entity_poly.type
_entity_poly.pdbx_seq_one_letter_code
_entity_poly.pdbx_strand_id
1 'polypeptide(L)'
;TLKDRLKAPKLKEDGSVDMRDFGKLASVEPGSVLIRQQPATPGKEGFTVIGDILPAKPGENKQLVAGEGTEISKMNPLELVSTIAGVPVEINNGMRVDDIFTISDVNVKSGHIDFQGSVIVTRNIDPGMKVTAKGDITIFGTVESGELTAGGNITVKQGIIGHQKVDSKSLSCKLIALGDIHVSHSQYCYLEANNIFIERQTSHCVMKAKRLLQVGQSDLPKGKIFGGEILDATTLIAGEIGNESGAKMIINLAASGAEITADTDNCFKDLAKTDAQLDTLQAALEKTSLVADVEKRNLLITKIGATQKHYCEQAELLEKRLSNLDHDLHDLLSDANLAVNSVLHSGVEIHIFDKVLKTIRNYPPCNVKLLNNKIEIEFKTS
;
A
#
# COMPACT_ATOMS: atom_id res chain seq x y z
N THR A 1 -23.75 -14.73 5.30
CA THR A 1 -23.30 -13.71 6.29
C THR A 1 -22.23 -14.33 7.19
N LEU A 2 -21.57 -13.58 8.08
CA LEU A 2 -20.58 -14.12 9.06
C LEU A 2 -21.06 -15.36 9.83
N LYS A 3 -22.38 -15.53 9.97
CA LYS A 3 -23.02 -16.70 10.59
C LYS A 3 -22.66 -18.03 9.91
N ASP A 4 -22.28 -18.01 8.63
CA ASP A 4 -22.00 -19.22 7.83
C ASP A 4 -20.52 -19.33 7.40
N ARG A 5 -19.59 -18.58 8.00
CA ARG A 5 -18.16 -18.76 7.68
C ARG A 5 -17.75 -20.16 8.11
N LEU A 6 -17.56 -21.05 7.14
CA LEU A 6 -16.97 -22.38 7.35
C LEU A 6 -15.58 -22.18 7.95
N LYS A 7 -15.43 -22.50 9.24
CA LYS A 7 -14.16 -22.43 9.98
C LYS A 7 -13.27 -23.63 9.64
N ALA A 8 -13.09 -23.89 8.36
CA ALA A 8 -12.21 -24.94 7.87
C ALA A 8 -10.84 -24.29 7.60
N PRO A 9 -9.77 -24.69 8.30
CA PRO A 9 -8.44 -24.14 8.07
C PRO A 9 -7.91 -24.57 6.70
N LYS A 10 -7.16 -23.69 6.04
CA LYS A 10 -6.55 -23.99 4.74
C LYS A 10 -5.25 -24.79 4.89
N LEU A 11 -5.09 -25.82 4.05
CA LEU A 11 -3.79 -26.45 3.79
C LEU A 11 -2.94 -25.50 2.93
N LYS A 12 -1.68 -25.31 3.34
CA LYS A 12 -0.64 -24.67 2.53
C LYS A 12 -0.07 -25.67 1.52
N GLU A 13 0.61 -25.15 0.50
CA GLU A 13 1.25 -25.93 -0.57
C GLU A 13 2.34 -26.90 -0.04
N ASP A 14 2.91 -26.61 1.14
CA ASP A 14 3.91 -27.44 1.82
C ASP A 14 3.32 -28.56 2.70
N GLY A 15 1.98 -28.70 2.74
CA GLY A 15 1.28 -29.67 3.57
C GLY A 15 1.03 -29.23 5.01
N SER A 16 1.49 -28.05 5.44
CA SER A 16 1.20 -27.49 6.75
C SER A 16 -0.18 -26.81 6.77
N VAL A 17 -0.85 -26.81 7.93
CA VAL A 17 -2.19 -26.22 8.10
C VAL A 17 -2.10 -25.01 9.02
N ASP A 18 -2.53 -23.84 8.54
CA ASP A 18 -2.70 -22.69 9.40
C ASP A 18 -4.09 -22.72 10.05
N MET A 19 -4.13 -23.17 11.31
CA MET A 19 -5.38 -23.29 12.10
C MET A 19 -6.08 -21.94 12.33
N ARG A 20 -5.46 -20.82 11.95
CA ARG A 20 -5.99 -19.46 12.10
C ARG A 20 -6.47 -18.87 10.77
N ASP A 21 -6.18 -19.50 9.63
CA ASP A 21 -6.61 -19.05 8.31
C ASP A 21 -7.87 -19.81 7.86
N PHE A 22 -9.03 -19.16 8.01
CA PHE A 22 -10.32 -19.67 7.56
C PHE A 22 -10.71 -19.18 6.15
N GLY A 23 -9.75 -18.70 5.36
CA GLY A 23 -9.97 -18.17 4.02
C GLY A 23 -10.62 -16.79 3.98
N LYS A 24 -10.96 -16.33 2.77
CA LYS A 24 -11.55 -15.01 2.52
C LYS A 24 -12.92 -14.90 3.18
N LEU A 25 -13.25 -13.71 3.65
CA LEU A 25 -14.60 -13.43 4.13
C LEU A 25 -15.59 -13.55 2.97
N ALA A 26 -16.75 -14.15 3.25
CA ALA A 26 -17.84 -14.27 2.28
C ALA A 26 -18.23 -12.87 1.80
N SER A 27 -17.80 -12.54 0.59
CA SER A 27 -18.01 -11.27 -0.09
C SER A 27 -18.55 -11.57 -1.48
N VAL A 28 -19.29 -10.60 -2.02
CA VAL A 28 -19.85 -10.67 -3.37
C VAL A 28 -19.02 -9.79 -4.28
N GLU A 29 -18.95 -10.15 -5.57
CA GLU A 29 -18.36 -9.30 -6.61
C GLU A 29 -19.45 -8.48 -7.31
N PRO A 30 -19.14 -7.36 -7.98
CA PRO A 30 -20.10 -6.63 -8.80
C PRO A 30 -20.80 -7.55 -9.82
N GLY A 31 -22.13 -7.45 -9.92
CA GLY A 31 -22.96 -8.27 -10.80
C GLY A 31 -23.44 -9.60 -10.19
N SER A 32 -23.07 -9.90 -8.94
CA SER A 32 -23.54 -11.11 -8.24
C SER A 32 -25.02 -10.99 -7.88
N VAL A 33 -25.81 -12.04 -8.13
CA VAL A 33 -27.22 -12.09 -7.72
C VAL A 33 -27.32 -12.31 -6.21
N LEU A 34 -27.96 -11.37 -5.52
CA LEU A 34 -28.13 -11.37 -4.06
C LEU A 34 -29.48 -11.93 -3.64
N ILE A 35 -30.56 -11.48 -4.28
CA ILE A 35 -31.93 -11.96 -4.06
C ILE A 35 -32.53 -12.36 -5.39
N ARG A 36 -33.24 -13.49 -5.41
CA ARG A 36 -34.22 -13.83 -6.44
C ARG A 36 -35.61 -13.84 -5.81
N GLN A 37 -36.43 -12.85 -6.17
CA GLN A 37 -37.83 -12.81 -5.79
C GLN A 37 -38.60 -13.91 -6.51
N GLN A 38 -39.37 -14.68 -5.76
CA GLN A 38 -40.34 -15.59 -6.34
C GLN A 38 -41.64 -14.82 -6.64
N PRO A 39 -42.18 -14.91 -7.86
CA PRO A 39 -43.42 -14.24 -8.22
C PRO A 39 -44.60 -14.82 -7.42
N ALA A 40 -45.56 -13.97 -7.04
CA ALA A 40 -46.77 -14.43 -6.37
C ALA A 40 -47.55 -15.41 -7.27
N THR A 41 -47.98 -16.53 -6.68
CA THR A 41 -48.81 -17.52 -7.36
C THR A 41 -50.29 -17.34 -7.01
N PRO A 42 -51.20 -17.62 -7.95
CA PRO A 42 -52.62 -17.71 -7.61
C PRO A 42 -52.82 -18.84 -6.59
N GLY A 43 -53.62 -18.57 -5.57
CA GLY A 43 -54.03 -19.60 -4.63
C GLY A 43 -54.88 -20.66 -5.34
N LYS A 44 -54.85 -21.90 -4.85
CA LYS A 44 -55.74 -22.96 -5.33
C LYS A 44 -57.01 -22.96 -4.48
N GLU A 45 -58.16 -22.85 -5.12
CA GLU A 45 -59.45 -22.94 -4.45
C GLU A 45 -59.59 -24.30 -3.76
N GLY A 46 -60.06 -24.27 -2.52
CA GLY A 46 -60.39 -25.47 -1.76
C GLY A 46 -61.87 -25.80 -1.85
N PHE A 47 -62.26 -26.97 -1.36
CA PHE A 47 -63.67 -27.34 -1.24
C PHE A 47 -63.94 -27.79 0.20
N THR A 48 -65.10 -27.43 0.74
CA THR A 48 -65.59 -28.00 1.99
C THR A 48 -66.01 -29.47 1.78
N VAL A 49 -66.18 -30.23 2.85
CA VAL A 49 -66.65 -31.63 2.78
C VAL A 49 -68.05 -31.80 2.16
N ILE A 50 -68.79 -30.70 1.95
CA ILE A 50 -70.13 -30.64 1.36
C ILE A 50 -70.08 -30.16 -0.11
N GLY A 51 -68.91 -29.77 -0.62
CA GLY A 51 -68.69 -29.36 -2.01
C GLY A 51 -68.70 -27.85 -2.26
N ASP A 52 -68.84 -27.02 -1.23
CA ASP A 52 -68.79 -25.55 -1.39
C ASP A 52 -67.36 -25.04 -1.61
N ILE A 53 -67.21 -24.02 -2.46
CA ILE A 53 -65.92 -23.40 -2.81
C ILE A 53 -65.38 -22.59 -1.62
N LEU A 54 -64.14 -22.87 -1.23
CA LEU A 54 -63.36 -22.05 -0.30
C LEU A 54 -62.43 -21.12 -1.10
N PRO A 55 -62.64 -19.79 -1.05
CA PRO A 55 -61.85 -18.84 -1.82
C PRO A 55 -60.39 -18.87 -1.35
N ALA A 56 -59.47 -19.02 -2.30
CA ALA A 56 -58.05 -19.02 -2.02
C ALA A 56 -57.54 -17.58 -1.84
N LYS A 57 -56.60 -17.40 -0.91
CA LYS A 57 -55.86 -16.13 -0.80
C LYS A 57 -54.70 -16.17 -1.80
N PRO A 58 -54.62 -15.25 -2.77
CA PRO A 58 -53.47 -15.16 -3.67
C PRO A 58 -52.21 -14.76 -2.89
N GLY A 59 -51.03 -15.14 -3.41
CA GLY A 59 -49.76 -14.69 -2.84
C GLY A 59 -49.63 -13.16 -2.90
N GLU A 60 -48.93 -12.58 -1.91
CA GLU A 60 -48.65 -11.15 -1.89
C GLU A 60 -47.34 -10.83 -2.64
N ASN A 61 -47.39 -9.86 -3.56
CA ASN A 61 -46.18 -9.34 -4.20
C ASN A 61 -45.54 -8.29 -3.30
N LYS A 62 -44.37 -8.61 -2.74
CA LYS A 62 -43.51 -7.62 -2.06
C LYS A 62 -42.53 -7.03 -3.06
N GLN A 63 -42.42 -5.71 -3.14
CA GLN A 63 -41.43 -5.08 -4.02
C GLN A 63 -40.02 -5.26 -3.45
N LEU A 64 -39.07 -5.61 -4.32
CA LEU A 64 -37.65 -5.59 -3.99
C LEU A 64 -37.17 -4.16 -3.80
N VAL A 65 -36.43 -3.93 -2.72
CA VAL A 65 -35.77 -2.67 -2.42
C VAL A 65 -34.28 -2.84 -2.71
N ALA A 66 -33.73 -1.99 -3.58
CA ALA A 66 -32.30 -1.90 -3.77
C ALA A 66 -31.71 -0.95 -2.72
N GLY A 67 -30.87 -1.48 -1.84
CA GLY A 67 -30.05 -0.68 -0.93
C GLY A 67 -28.77 -0.17 -1.60
N GLU A 68 -27.95 0.55 -0.86
CA GLU A 68 -26.64 1.01 -1.32
C GLU A 68 -25.76 -0.16 -1.78
N GLY A 69 -24.98 0.04 -2.84
CA GLY A 69 -24.14 -1.01 -3.42
C GLY A 69 -24.92 -2.13 -4.13
N THR A 70 -26.22 -1.95 -4.39
CA THR A 70 -27.06 -2.90 -5.13
C THR A 70 -27.95 -2.20 -6.16
N GLU A 71 -28.37 -2.94 -7.17
CA GLU A 71 -29.37 -2.50 -8.13
C GLU A 71 -30.30 -3.65 -8.52
N ILE A 72 -31.51 -3.32 -8.99
CA ILE A 72 -32.40 -4.32 -9.60
C ILE A 72 -31.85 -4.64 -10.99
N SER A 73 -31.74 -5.93 -11.31
CA SER A 73 -31.18 -6.38 -12.59
C SER A 73 -31.99 -5.83 -13.77
N LYS A 74 -31.28 -5.23 -14.73
CA LYS A 74 -31.88 -4.73 -15.98
C LYS A 74 -32.46 -5.86 -16.86
N MET A 75 -31.95 -7.08 -16.70
CA MET A 75 -32.43 -8.25 -17.44
C MET A 75 -33.61 -8.93 -16.76
N ASN A 76 -33.70 -8.87 -15.42
CA ASN A 76 -34.76 -9.53 -14.66
C ASN A 76 -35.19 -8.66 -13.46
N PRO A 77 -36.40 -8.07 -13.47
CA PRO A 77 -36.87 -7.20 -12.39
C PRO A 77 -37.14 -7.95 -11.07
N LEU A 78 -37.07 -9.29 -11.07
CA LEU A 78 -37.17 -10.13 -9.88
C LEU A 78 -35.81 -10.43 -9.24
N GLU A 79 -34.71 -9.91 -9.78
CA GLU A 79 -33.37 -10.16 -9.26
C GLU A 79 -32.74 -8.86 -8.74
N LEU A 80 -32.17 -8.93 -7.55
CA LEU A 80 -31.33 -7.88 -6.99
C LEU A 80 -29.86 -8.29 -7.16
N VAL A 81 -29.06 -7.44 -7.78
CA VAL A 81 -27.63 -7.67 -8.05
C VAL A 81 -26.76 -6.66 -7.30
N SER A 82 -25.54 -7.04 -6.96
CA SER A 82 -24.53 -6.13 -6.40
C SER A 82 -23.97 -5.20 -7.47
N THR A 83 -23.71 -3.94 -7.13
CA THR A 83 -22.96 -3.00 -7.99
C THR A 83 -21.49 -2.88 -7.56
N ILE A 84 -21.18 -3.24 -6.32
CA ILE A 84 -19.83 -3.17 -5.74
C ILE A 84 -19.41 -4.52 -5.13
N ALA A 85 -18.10 -4.68 -4.90
CA ALA A 85 -17.58 -5.80 -4.12
C ALA A 85 -17.75 -5.51 -2.62
N GLY A 86 -18.21 -6.48 -1.83
CA GLY A 86 -18.36 -6.25 -0.40
C GLY A 86 -19.16 -7.31 0.35
N VAL A 87 -19.60 -6.97 1.56
CA VAL A 87 -20.41 -7.85 2.40
C VAL A 87 -21.89 -7.54 2.18
N PRO A 88 -22.70 -8.54 1.77
CA PRO A 88 -24.14 -8.33 1.62
C PRO A 88 -24.82 -8.27 3.00
N VAL A 89 -25.59 -7.21 3.23
CA VAL A 89 -26.35 -6.94 4.46
C VAL A 89 -27.84 -6.92 4.12
N GLU A 90 -28.63 -7.66 4.91
CA GLU A 90 -30.07 -7.75 4.73
C GLU A 90 -30.78 -6.47 5.20
N ILE A 91 -31.70 -5.97 4.36
CA ILE A 91 -32.59 -4.85 4.67
C ILE A 91 -34.04 -5.30 4.45
N ASN A 92 -35.01 -4.51 4.91
CA ASN A 92 -36.42 -4.84 4.72
C ASN A 92 -36.76 -4.97 3.22
N ASN A 93 -37.16 -6.17 2.80
CA ASN A 93 -37.46 -6.53 1.41
C ASN A 93 -36.30 -6.27 0.41
N GLY A 94 -35.04 -6.34 0.84
CA GLY A 94 -33.90 -6.06 -0.02
C GLY A 94 -32.55 -6.48 0.56
N MET A 95 -31.48 -6.16 -0.14
CA MET A 95 -30.11 -6.20 0.38
C MET A 95 -29.41 -4.89 0.08
N ARG A 96 -28.37 -4.60 0.84
CA ARG A 96 -27.32 -3.65 0.48
C ARG A 96 -25.97 -4.36 0.49
N VAL A 97 -24.95 -3.80 -0.14
CA VAL A 97 -23.58 -4.32 -0.08
C VAL A 97 -22.70 -3.23 0.50
N ASP A 98 -22.05 -3.54 1.62
CA ASP A 98 -21.12 -2.63 2.29
C ASP A 98 -19.68 -3.04 1.88
N ASP A 99 -18.88 -2.10 1.39
CA ASP A 99 -17.44 -2.28 1.05
C ASP A 99 -16.53 -2.15 2.28
N ILE A 100 -17.13 -1.98 3.46
CA ILE A 100 -16.46 -1.88 4.76
C ILE A 100 -16.83 -3.09 5.60
N PHE A 101 -15.81 -3.82 6.07
CA PHE A 101 -15.97 -4.91 7.02
C PHE A 101 -15.62 -4.45 8.43
N THR A 102 -16.62 -4.39 9.32
CA THR A 102 -16.42 -4.05 10.74
C THR A 102 -16.41 -5.29 11.62
N ILE A 103 -15.40 -5.42 12.47
CA ILE A 103 -15.25 -6.49 13.46
C ILE A 103 -14.87 -5.92 14.83
N SER A 104 -15.24 -6.62 15.91
CA SER A 104 -14.88 -6.18 17.26
C SER A 104 -13.37 -6.32 17.51
N ASP A 105 -12.89 -7.55 17.48
CA ASP A 105 -11.52 -7.95 17.80
C ASP A 105 -11.03 -8.95 16.76
N VAL A 106 -9.74 -8.93 16.45
CA VAL A 106 -9.09 -9.95 15.62
C VAL A 106 -8.29 -10.86 16.52
N ASN A 107 -8.74 -12.09 16.68
CA ASN A 107 -8.14 -13.09 17.56
C ASN A 107 -8.24 -14.50 16.95
N VAL A 108 -7.79 -15.51 17.68
CA VAL A 108 -7.83 -16.92 17.22
C VAL A 108 -9.25 -17.38 16.85
N LYS A 109 -10.31 -16.81 17.47
CA LYS A 109 -11.70 -17.18 17.16
C LYS A 109 -12.20 -16.55 15.87
N SER A 110 -11.78 -15.33 15.56
CA SER A 110 -12.10 -14.67 14.28
C SER A 110 -11.19 -15.18 13.15
N GLY A 111 -9.98 -15.60 13.49
CA GLY A 111 -8.92 -15.93 12.56
C GLY A 111 -8.36 -14.71 11.84
N HIS A 112 -7.52 -14.98 10.84
CA HIS A 112 -7.01 -13.97 9.92
C HIS A 112 -8.13 -13.37 9.06
N ILE A 113 -7.92 -12.12 8.66
CA ILE A 113 -8.85 -11.34 7.86
C ILE A 113 -8.20 -11.04 6.51
N ASP A 114 -8.85 -11.46 5.43
CA ASP A 114 -8.55 -11.05 4.06
C ASP A 114 -9.85 -10.52 3.46
N PHE A 115 -9.89 -9.23 3.19
CA PHE A 115 -11.08 -8.54 2.70
C PHE A 115 -10.78 -7.64 1.49
N GLN A 116 -11.64 -7.71 0.49
CA GLN A 116 -11.54 -6.97 -0.77
C GLN A 116 -12.24 -5.61 -0.66
N GLY A 117 -11.95 -4.88 0.42
CA GLY A 117 -12.53 -3.57 0.76
C GLY A 117 -11.77 -2.98 1.95
N SER A 118 -12.41 -2.11 2.72
CA SER A 118 -11.82 -1.51 3.93
C SER A 118 -12.21 -2.31 5.18
N VAL A 119 -11.32 -2.38 6.18
CA VAL A 119 -11.54 -3.11 7.43
C VAL A 119 -11.51 -2.17 8.61
N ILE A 120 -12.53 -2.25 9.47
CA ILE A 120 -12.60 -1.52 10.74
C ILE A 120 -12.57 -2.51 11.89
N VAL A 121 -11.56 -2.40 12.75
CA VAL A 121 -11.45 -3.14 14.01
C VAL A 121 -11.76 -2.18 15.16
N THR A 122 -12.88 -2.38 15.84
CA THR A 122 -13.32 -1.46 16.91
C THR A 122 -12.54 -1.59 18.21
N ARG A 123 -11.78 -2.66 18.37
CA ARG A 123 -10.92 -2.93 19.54
C ARG A 123 -9.54 -3.39 19.07
N ASN A 124 -9.09 -4.58 19.49
CA ASN A 124 -7.69 -4.96 19.41
C ASN A 124 -7.43 -6.05 18.37
N ILE A 125 -6.15 -6.16 17.98
CA ILE A 125 -5.61 -7.25 17.19
C ILE A 125 -4.63 -8.02 18.07
N ASP A 126 -4.94 -9.29 18.32
CA ASP A 126 -4.16 -10.19 19.18
C ASP A 126 -2.84 -10.63 18.50
N PRO A 127 -1.85 -11.09 19.30
CA PRO A 127 -0.58 -11.60 18.81
C PRO A 127 -0.65 -12.64 17.70
N GLY A 128 0.09 -12.38 16.62
CA GLY A 128 0.22 -13.28 15.48
C GLY A 128 -1.03 -13.37 14.60
N MET A 129 -1.91 -12.36 14.65
CA MET A 129 -3.00 -12.20 13.70
C MET A 129 -2.57 -11.44 12.46
N LYS A 130 -3.18 -11.76 11.32
CA LYS A 130 -2.96 -11.10 10.03
C LYS A 130 -4.25 -10.44 9.54
N VAL A 131 -4.15 -9.19 9.11
CA VAL A 131 -5.26 -8.45 8.50
C VAL A 131 -4.79 -7.84 7.18
N THR A 132 -5.40 -8.29 6.09
CA THR A 132 -5.14 -7.80 4.74
C THR A 132 -6.41 -7.17 4.19
N ALA A 133 -6.28 -5.94 3.72
CA ALA A 133 -7.36 -5.17 3.13
C ALA A 133 -6.90 -4.55 1.81
N LYS A 134 -7.75 -4.58 0.77
CA LYS A 134 -7.47 -3.81 -0.46
C LYS A 134 -7.67 -2.31 -0.27
N GLY A 135 -8.60 -1.91 0.60
CA GLY A 135 -8.82 -0.53 0.98
C GLY A 135 -8.00 -0.15 2.21
N ASP A 136 -8.63 0.61 3.11
CA ASP A 136 -8.02 1.10 4.34
C ASP A 136 -8.19 0.11 5.50
N ILE A 137 -7.28 0.15 6.47
CA ILE A 137 -7.42 -0.55 7.76
C ILE A 137 -7.49 0.48 8.86
N THR A 138 -8.59 0.51 9.62
CA THR A 138 -8.75 1.38 10.79
C THR A 138 -8.94 0.54 12.05
N ILE A 139 -8.09 0.76 13.05
CA ILE A 139 -8.10 0.05 14.32
C ILE A 139 -8.25 1.09 15.45
N PHE A 140 -9.29 0.94 16.26
CA PHE A 140 -9.55 1.84 17.38
C PHE A 140 -8.80 1.47 18.66
N GLY A 141 -8.38 0.22 18.80
CA GLY A 141 -7.58 -0.27 19.93
C GLY A 141 -6.10 -0.42 19.60
N THR A 142 -5.44 -1.40 20.23
CA THR A 142 -4.03 -1.72 20.04
C THR A 142 -3.80 -2.86 19.07
N VAL A 143 -2.58 -2.91 18.52
CA VAL A 143 -2.09 -4.03 17.73
C VAL A 143 -0.89 -4.63 18.44
N GLU A 144 -0.95 -5.91 18.75
CA GLU A 144 0.15 -6.62 19.41
C GLU A 144 0.70 -7.69 18.46
N SER A 145 2.00 -7.63 18.12
CA SER A 145 2.69 -8.61 17.27
C SER A 145 1.88 -9.07 16.03
N GLY A 146 1.20 -8.12 15.37
CA GLY A 146 0.32 -8.37 14.23
C GLY A 146 0.96 -8.04 12.88
N GLU A 147 0.43 -8.62 11.80
CA GLU A 147 0.79 -8.27 10.42
C GLU A 147 -0.40 -7.59 9.73
N LEU A 148 -0.25 -6.32 9.36
CA LEU A 148 -1.28 -5.56 8.65
C LEU A 148 -0.77 -5.17 7.26
N THR A 149 -1.59 -5.42 6.25
CA THR A 149 -1.30 -5.01 4.86
C THR A 149 -2.52 -4.32 4.27
N ALA A 150 -2.39 -3.04 3.92
CA ALA A 150 -3.45 -2.23 3.33
C ALA A 150 -3.06 -1.73 1.94
N GLY A 151 -3.98 -1.82 0.98
CA GLY A 151 -3.84 -1.15 -0.32
C GLY A 151 -4.11 0.36 -0.25
N GLY A 152 -4.74 0.84 0.82
CA GLY A 152 -4.87 2.25 1.16
C GLY A 152 -4.02 2.62 2.39
N ASN A 153 -4.64 3.27 3.36
CA ASN A 153 -4.04 3.77 4.59
C ASN A 153 -4.21 2.77 5.76
N ILE A 154 -3.32 2.83 6.75
CA ILE A 154 -3.50 2.15 8.04
C ILE A 154 -3.56 3.19 9.15
N THR A 155 -4.67 3.21 9.90
CA THR A 155 -4.83 4.06 11.08
C THR A 155 -5.00 3.22 12.33
N VAL A 156 -4.10 3.35 13.29
CA VAL A 156 -4.20 2.75 14.63
C VAL A 156 -4.33 3.86 15.65
N LYS A 157 -5.51 4.01 16.25
CA LYS A 157 -5.79 5.12 17.18
C LYS A 157 -5.00 5.04 18.48
N GLN A 158 -4.60 3.84 18.91
CA GLN A 158 -3.76 3.65 20.08
C GLN A 158 -2.32 3.32 19.66
N GLY A 159 -1.74 2.27 20.24
CA GLY A 159 -0.35 1.89 20.04
C GLY A 159 -0.20 0.56 19.30
N ILE A 160 0.98 0.40 18.71
CA ILE A 160 1.43 -0.85 18.13
C ILE A 160 2.63 -1.33 18.93
N ILE A 161 2.54 -2.58 19.40
CA ILE A 161 3.54 -3.18 20.26
C ILE A 161 3.99 -4.49 19.63
N GLY A 162 5.26 -4.55 19.28
CA GLY A 162 5.93 -5.78 18.87
C GLY A 162 7.00 -6.20 19.86
N HIS A 163 7.73 -7.23 19.45
CA HIS A 163 8.90 -7.77 20.13
C HIS A 163 9.95 -8.16 19.09
N GLN A 164 11.20 -8.17 19.51
CA GLN A 164 12.26 -8.75 18.69
C GLN A 164 12.20 -10.28 18.81
N LYS A 165 12.08 -10.98 17.67
CA LYS A 165 12.12 -12.45 17.64
C LYS A 165 13.52 -12.92 17.97
N VAL A 166 13.61 -13.88 18.89
CA VAL A 166 14.86 -14.44 19.44
C VAL A 166 15.76 -15.03 18.34
N ASP A 167 15.15 -15.65 17.32
CA ASP A 167 15.90 -16.45 16.34
C ASP A 167 16.43 -15.69 15.12
N SER A 168 15.92 -14.48 14.83
CA SER A 168 16.15 -13.86 13.51
C SER A 168 16.39 -12.35 13.53
N LYS A 169 16.47 -11.71 14.72
CA LYS A 169 16.45 -10.25 14.87
C LYS A 169 15.25 -9.56 14.18
N SER A 170 14.33 -10.31 13.61
CA SER A 170 13.15 -9.79 12.93
C SER A 170 12.12 -9.34 13.95
N LEU A 171 11.33 -8.35 13.57
CA LEU A 171 10.29 -7.78 14.43
C LEU A 171 9.03 -8.64 14.32
N SER A 172 8.32 -8.83 15.44
CA SER A 172 7.09 -9.61 15.47
C SER A 172 5.89 -8.88 14.88
N CYS A 173 5.97 -7.55 14.74
CA CYS A 173 4.90 -6.72 14.20
C CYS A 173 5.34 -6.04 12.90
N LYS A 174 4.47 -6.10 11.88
CA LYS A 174 4.72 -5.55 10.54
C LYS A 174 3.48 -4.85 10.02
N LEU A 175 3.61 -3.59 9.63
CA LEU A 175 2.57 -2.83 8.95
C LEU A 175 3.08 -2.34 7.60
N ILE A 176 2.33 -2.63 6.54
CA ILE A 176 2.63 -2.16 5.18
C ILE A 176 1.37 -1.50 4.62
N ALA A 177 1.48 -0.23 4.25
CA ALA A 177 0.45 0.52 3.56
C ALA A 177 0.98 1.03 2.22
N LEU A 178 0.17 0.98 1.16
CA LEU A 178 0.51 1.71 -0.07
C LEU A 178 0.29 3.22 0.09
N GLY A 179 -0.69 3.61 0.92
CA GLY A 179 -0.94 4.98 1.35
C GLY A 179 -0.12 5.34 2.59
N ASP A 180 -0.78 5.93 3.59
CA ASP A 180 -0.16 6.47 4.79
C ASP A 180 -0.43 5.60 6.03
N ILE A 181 0.47 5.68 7.01
CA ILE A 181 0.33 5.06 8.33
C ILE A 181 0.17 6.14 9.40
N HIS A 182 -0.91 6.07 10.19
CA HIS A 182 -1.16 6.95 11.33
C HIS A 182 -1.28 6.13 12.62
N VAL A 183 -0.39 6.40 13.58
CA VAL A 183 -0.33 5.63 14.84
C VAL A 183 -0.04 6.57 16.01
N SER A 184 -0.50 6.26 17.21
CA SER A 184 -0.18 7.12 18.36
C SER A 184 1.23 6.84 18.91
N HIS A 185 1.58 5.56 19.07
CA HIS A 185 2.90 5.11 19.54
C HIS A 185 3.26 3.79 18.86
N SER A 186 4.55 3.55 18.60
CA SER A 186 5.02 2.28 18.02
C SER A 186 6.27 1.77 18.72
N GLN A 187 6.34 0.46 18.97
CA GLN A 187 7.50 -0.16 19.62
C GLN A 187 7.84 -1.51 18.99
N TYR A 188 9.11 -1.74 18.63
CA TYR A 188 9.58 -3.01 18.02
C TYR A 188 8.73 -3.44 16.80
N CYS A 189 8.41 -2.49 15.92
CA CYS A 189 7.60 -2.71 14.73
C CYS A 189 8.34 -2.36 13.45
N TYR A 190 8.04 -3.09 12.37
CA TYR A 190 8.39 -2.70 11.01
C TYR A 190 7.23 -1.92 10.38
N LEU A 191 7.48 -0.70 9.91
CA LEU A 191 6.47 0.17 9.28
C LEU A 191 6.95 0.56 7.88
N GLU A 192 6.11 0.35 6.86
CA GLU A 192 6.38 0.76 5.48
C GLU A 192 5.16 1.46 4.89
N ALA A 193 5.33 2.70 4.41
CA ALA A 193 4.26 3.51 3.85
C ALA A 193 4.78 4.63 2.95
N ASN A 194 3.87 5.36 2.31
CA ASN A 194 4.18 6.61 1.63
C ASN A 194 4.58 7.69 2.66
N ASN A 195 3.69 7.97 3.62
CA ASN A 195 3.98 8.79 4.79
C ASN A 195 3.70 8.01 6.08
N ILE A 196 4.51 8.27 7.11
CA ILE A 196 4.34 7.68 8.45
C ILE A 196 4.18 8.81 9.47
N PHE A 197 3.06 8.82 10.18
CA PHE A 197 2.73 9.77 11.21
C PHE A 197 2.59 9.06 12.56
N ILE A 198 3.46 9.42 13.50
CA ILE A 198 3.44 8.89 14.87
C ILE A 198 3.17 10.04 15.83
N GLU A 199 2.04 10.03 16.55
CA GLU A 199 1.63 11.20 17.34
C GLU A 199 2.54 11.51 18.54
N ARG A 200 3.12 10.50 19.18
CA ARG A 200 3.86 10.69 20.44
C ARG A 200 5.30 10.18 20.40
N GLN A 201 5.49 8.87 20.20
CA GLN A 201 6.83 8.29 20.26
C GLN A 201 6.94 7.00 19.46
N THR A 202 8.16 6.72 18.99
CA THR A 202 8.52 5.43 18.38
C THR A 202 9.84 4.93 18.94
N SER A 203 9.90 3.63 19.25
CA SER A 203 11.08 3.02 19.85
C SER A 203 11.43 1.63 19.31
N HIS A 204 12.71 1.44 19.02
CA HIS A 204 13.25 0.19 18.45
C HIS A 204 12.51 -0.28 17.18
N CYS A 205 12.00 0.66 16.39
CA CYS A 205 11.28 0.39 15.15
C CYS A 205 12.21 0.42 13.94
N VAL A 206 11.82 -0.29 12.89
CA VAL A 206 12.41 -0.16 11.57
C VAL A 206 11.36 0.47 10.66
N MET A 207 11.66 1.62 10.07
CA MET A 207 10.66 2.42 9.35
C MET A 207 11.15 2.76 7.94
N LYS A 208 10.27 2.63 6.95
CA LYS A 208 10.50 3.06 5.58
C LYS A 208 9.34 3.94 5.13
N ALA A 209 9.56 5.25 5.11
CA ALA A 209 8.62 6.21 4.53
C ALA A 209 9.15 6.63 3.16
N LYS A 210 8.31 6.70 2.13
CA LYS A 210 8.79 7.23 0.83
C LYS A 210 9.04 8.73 0.90
N ARG A 211 8.13 9.46 1.54
CA ARG A 211 8.15 10.92 1.58
C ARG A 211 8.43 11.42 3.00
N LEU A 212 7.41 11.44 3.85
CA LEU A 212 7.48 12.06 5.18
C LEU A 212 7.41 11.01 6.29
N LEU A 213 8.34 11.08 7.24
CA LEU A 213 8.22 10.48 8.56
C LEU A 213 8.12 11.61 9.60
N GLN A 214 6.97 11.73 10.25
CA GLN A 214 6.73 12.75 11.25
C GLN A 214 6.40 12.12 12.61
N VAL A 215 7.11 12.55 13.64
CA VAL A 215 6.91 12.08 15.02
C VAL A 215 6.61 13.26 15.94
N GLY A 216 5.39 13.27 16.45
CA GLY A 216 4.77 14.36 17.18
C GLY A 216 3.45 14.80 16.53
N GLN A 217 2.70 15.62 17.26
CA GLN A 217 1.44 16.19 16.76
C GLN A 217 1.68 17.10 15.54
N SER A 218 0.69 17.20 14.65
CA SER A 218 0.77 17.97 13.41
C SER A 218 1.18 19.43 13.61
N ASP A 219 0.64 20.09 14.64
CA ASP A 219 0.89 21.51 14.90
C ASP A 219 2.23 21.76 15.61
N LEU A 220 2.69 20.78 16.40
CA LEU A 220 3.90 20.90 17.20
C LEU A 220 4.59 19.54 17.28
N PRO A 221 5.42 19.19 16.28
CA PRO A 221 6.04 17.88 16.21
C PRO A 221 7.17 17.78 17.24
N LYS A 222 6.79 17.48 18.48
CA LYS A 222 7.66 17.29 19.65
C LYS A 222 7.76 15.82 20.10
N GLY A 223 7.44 14.90 19.20
CA GLY A 223 7.49 13.48 19.52
C GLY A 223 8.94 12.96 19.63
N LYS A 224 9.09 11.77 20.21
CA LYS A 224 10.40 11.16 20.49
C LYS A 224 10.67 9.96 19.59
N ILE A 225 11.85 9.90 19.00
CA ILE A 225 12.33 8.78 18.19
C ILE A 225 13.63 8.27 18.78
N PHE A 226 13.69 7.01 19.21
CA PHE A 226 14.94 6.46 19.72
C PHE A 226 15.02 4.95 19.56
N GLY A 227 16.22 4.45 19.24
CA GLY A 227 16.43 3.02 19.01
C GLY A 227 15.79 2.56 17.70
N GLY A 228 16.58 1.92 16.85
CA GLY A 228 16.12 1.37 15.58
C GLY A 228 16.71 2.07 14.38
N GLU A 229 16.04 1.94 13.24
CA GLU A 229 16.57 2.33 11.94
C GLU A 229 15.47 2.90 11.05
N ILE A 230 15.76 4.04 10.43
CA ILE A 230 14.95 4.59 9.34
C ILE A 230 15.67 4.17 8.06
N LEU A 231 15.04 3.28 7.30
CA LEU A 231 15.59 2.70 6.07
C LEU A 231 15.56 3.70 4.92
N ASP A 232 14.49 4.49 4.84
CA ASP A 232 14.36 5.57 3.88
C ASP A 232 13.29 6.57 4.35
N ALA A 233 13.50 7.83 4.01
CA ALA A 233 12.56 8.95 4.07
C ALA A 233 13.14 10.12 3.28
N THR A 234 12.28 10.91 2.61
CA THR A 234 12.73 12.19 2.05
C THR A 234 12.87 13.21 3.17
N THR A 235 11.83 13.35 4.01
CA THR A 235 11.82 14.29 5.12
C THR A 235 11.53 13.57 6.43
N LEU A 236 12.33 13.87 7.46
CA LEU A 236 12.10 13.41 8.84
C LEU A 236 11.89 14.61 9.75
N ILE A 237 10.77 14.62 10.48
CA ILE A 237 10.44 15.68 11.44
C ILE A 237 10.18 15.05 12.80
N ALA A 238 10.92 15.47 13.82
CA ALA A 238 10.72 15.00 15.19
C ALA A 238 11.09 16.05 16.22
N GLY A 239 10.61 15.87 17.45
CA GLY A 239 11.04 16.67 18.59
C GLY A 239 12.42 16.26 19.06
N GLU A 240 12.50 15.03 19.55
CA GLU A 240 13.72 14.44 20.09
C GLU A 240 14.13 13.24 19.25
N ILE A 241 15.40 13.22 18.84
CA ILE A 241 15.98 12.11 18.08
C ILE A 241 17.16 11.53 18.85
N GLY A 242 17.11 10.22 19.08
CA GLY A 242 18.00 9.51 19.98
C GLY A 242 17.55 9.64 21.44
N ASN A 243 18.38 9.12 22.36
CA ASN A 243 18.14 9.23 23.79
C ASN A 243 19.45 9.31 24.57
N GLU A 244 19.38 9.72 25.83
CA GLU A 244 20.54 9.80 26.72
C GLU A 244 21.15 8.42 27.04
N SER A 245 20.37 7.35 26.93
CA SER A 245 20.85 5.98 27.11
C SER A 245 21.74 5.48 25.95
N GLY A 246 21.87 6.25 24.86
CA GLY A 246 22.70 5.91 23.72
C GLY A 246 22.15 4.74 22.89
N ALA A 247 20.83 4.56 22.86
CA ALA A 247 20.21 3.55 22.01
C ALA A 247 20.55 3.83 20.54
N LYS A 248 21.12 2.83 19.86
CA LYS A 248 21.57 2.97 18.48
C LYS A 248 20.42 3.41 17.58
N MET A 249 20.62 4.53 16.89
CA MET A 249 19.69 5.10 15.93
C MET A 249 20.44 5.37 14.62
N ILE A 250 19.97 4.75 13.54
CA ILE A 250 20.45 5.00 12.17
C ILE A 250 19.32 5.66 11.40
N ILE A 251 19.62 6.73 10.69
CA ILE A 251 18.66 7.49 9.89
C ILE A 251 19.19 7.56 8.48
N ASN A 252 18.54 6.87 7.54
CA ASN A 252 18.83 7.00 6.12
C ASN A 252 17.77 7.88 5.49
N LEU A 253 18.20 9.01 4.93
CA LEU A 253 17.37 9.89 4.12
C LEU A 253 17.78 9.77 2.66
N ALA A 254 16.80 9.86 1.76
CA ALA A 254 17.03 9.81 0.32
C ALA A 254 17.77 8.54 -0.14
N ALA A 255 17.56 7.40 0.54
CA ALA A 255 18.21 6.13 0.21
C ALA A 255 17.70 5.55 -1.12
N SER A 256 16.44 5.83 -1.48
CA SER A 256 15.87 5.55 -2.80
C SER A 256 16.61 6.25 -3.95
N GLY A 257 17.39 7.30 -3.68
CA GLY A 257 18.30 7.87 -4.66
C GLY A 257 19.29 6.85 -5.25
N ALA A 258 19.69 5.83 -4.47
CA ALA A 258 20.56 4.77 -4.96
C ALA A 258 19.87 3.90 -6.04
N GLU A 259 18.58 3.64 -5.88
CA GLU A 259 17.77 2.92 -6.89
C GLU A 259 17.65 3.77 -8.17
N ILE A 260 17.41 5.08 -8.02
CA ILE A 260 17.37 6.03 -9.15
C ILE A 260 18.70 6.04 -9.90
N THR A 261 19.85 6.14 -9.20
CA THR A 261 21.16 6.12 -9.86
C THR A 261 21.44 4.81 -10.59
N ALA A 262 21.00 3.66 -10.04
CA ALA A 262 21.15 2.38 -10.70
C ALA A 262 20.29 2.29 -11.98
N ASP A 263 19.08 2.86 -11.95
CA ASP A 263 18.20 2.96 -13.12
C ASP A 263 18.78 3.91 -14.19
N THR A 264 19.38 5.03 -13.78
CA THR A 264 20.10 5.95 -14.67
C THR A 264 21.26 5.25 -15.37
N ASP A 265 22.09 4.50 -14.63
CA ASP A 265 23.22 3.73 -15.18
C ASP A 265 22.75 2.66 -16.19
N ASN A 266 21.62 2.01 -15.91
CA ASN A 266 21.03 1.02 -16.83
C ASN A 266 20.48 1.68 -18.09
N CYS A 267 19.77 2.80 -17.95
CA CYS A 267 19.23 3.57 -19.07
C CYS A 267 20.37 4.09 -19.97
N PHE A 268 21.47 4.56 -19.38
CA PHE A 268 22.67 4.99 -20.12
C PHE A 268 23.31 3.84 -20.92
N LYS A 269 23.39 2.64 -20.34
CA LYS A 269 23.90 1.46 -21.06
C LYS A 269 23.01 1.08 -22.25
N ASP A 270 21.70 1.19 -22.10
CA ASP A 270 20.76 0.85 -23.17
C ASP A 270 20.75 1.91 -24.28
N LEU A 271 20.93 3.18 -23.92
CA LEU A 271 21.13 4.27 -24.87
C LEU A 271 22.42 4.06 -25.67
N ALA A 272 23.54 3.77 -25.01
CA ALA A 272 24.81 3.48 -25.70
C ALA A 272 24.73 2.27 -26.66
N LYS A 273 23.95 1.23 -26.34
CA LYS A 273 23.68 0.12 -27.26
C LYS A 273 22.86 0.55 -28.46
N THR A 274 21.85 1.40 -28.24
CA THR A 274 20.95 1.91 -29.28
C THR A 274 21.71 2.81 -30.25
N ASP A 275 22.55 3.70 -29.74
CA ASP A 275 23.43 4.57 -30.54
C ASP A 275 24.41 3.75 -31.37
N ALA A 276 25.04 2.73 -30.78
CA ALA A 276 25.90 1.82 -31.53
C ALA A 276 25.15 1.09 -32.67
N GLN A 277 23.87 0.74 -32.47
CA GLN A 277 23.04 0.17 -33.53
C GLN A 277 22.72 1.21 -34.61
N LEU A 278 22.42 2.46 -34.24
CA LEU A 278 22.21 3.55 -35.18
C LEU A 278 23.46 3.82 -36.05
N ASP A 279 24.65 3.81 -35.45
CA ASP A 279 25.92 3.96 -36.16
C ASP A 279 26.13 2.83 -37.19
N THR A 280 25.83 1.57 -36.81
CA THR A 280 25.93 0.45 -37.75
C THR A 280 24.92 0.53 -38.89
N LEU A 281 23.71 1.03 -38.62
CA LEU A 281 22.66 1.24 -39.62
C LEU A 281 23.02 2.39 -40.57
N GLN A 282 23.62 3.48 -40.06
CA GLN A 282 24.16 4.55 -40.89
C GLN A 282 25.27 4.04 -41.82
N ALA A 283 26.24 3.30 -41.29
CA ALA A 283 27.30 2.69 -42.10
C ALA A 283 26.74 1.70 -43.14
N ALA A 284 25.66 0.97 -42.83
CA ALA A 284 24.96 0.11 -43.77
C ALA A 284 24.23 0.89 -44.87
N LEU A 285 23.62 2.03 -44.53
CA LEU A 285 23.00 2.98 -45.47
C LEU A 285 24.03 3.53 -46.47
N GLU A 286 25.19 3.98 -45.98
CA GLU A 286 26.29 4.46 -46.82
C GLU A 286 26.78 3.38 -47.79
N LYS A 287 26.99 2.15 -47.32
CA LYS A 287 27.38 1.02 -48.19
C LYS A 287 26.30 0.65 -49.20
N THR A 288 25.02 0.78 -48.84
CA THR A 288 23.89 0.50 -49.74
C THR A 288 23.81 1.50 -50.88
N SER A 289 24.26 2.75 -50.68
CA SER A 289 24.31 3.78 -51.73
C SER A 289 25.25 3.42 -52.91
N LEU A 290 26.21 2.53 -52.69
CA LEU A 290 27.20 2.08 -53.68
C LEU A 290 26.71 0.88 -54.54
N VAL A 291 25.54 0.30 -54.25
CA VAL A 291 25.01 -0.87 -54.97
C VAL A 291 24.47 -0.46 -56.34
N ALA A 292 24.88 -1.11 -57.43
CA ALA A 292 24.52 -0.74 -58.80
C ALA A 292 23.04 -1.00 -59.20
N ASP A 293 22.38 -1.98 -58.57
CA ASP A 293 21.00 -2.41 -58.86
C ASP A 293 19.95 -1.49 -58.20
N VAL A 294 19.19 -0.73 -59.00
CA VAL A 294 18.33 0.38 -58.55
C VAL A 294 17.11 -0.11 -57.74
N GLU A 295 16.50 -1.22 -58.12
CA GLU A 295 15.30 -1.72 -57.44
C GLU A 295 15.63 -2.30 -56.07
N LYS A 296 16.70 -3.09 -55.97
CA LYS A 296 17.18 -3.63 -54.68
C LYS A 296 17.68 -2.53 -53.75
N ARG A 297 18.31 -1.48 -54.30
CA ARG A 297 18.78 -0.32 -53.53
C ARG A 297 17.62 0.41 -52.84
N ASN A 298 16.54 0.71 -53.56
CA ASN A 298 15.38 1.40 -52.98
C ASN A 298 14.69 0.57 -51.88
N LEU A 299 14.62 -0.74 -52.05
CA LEU A 299 13.99 -1.65 -51.08
C LEU A 299 14.81 -1.77 -49.79
N LEU A 300 16.14 -1.82 -49.89
CA LEU A 300 17.06 -1.82 -48.75
C LEU A 300 17.05 -0.49 -48.00
N ILE A 301 17.08 0.65 -48.70
CA ILE A 301 17.00 1.98 -48.10
C ILE A 301 15.71 2.14 -47.29
N THR A 302 14.58 1.67 -47.84
CA THR A 302 13.28 1.77 -47.14
C THR A 302 13.25 0.94 -45.87
N LYS A 303 13.80 -0.29 -45.89
CA LYS A 303 13.88 -1.14 -44.69
C LYS A 303 14.84 -0.58 -43.65
N ILE A 304 16.04 -0.16 -44.05
CA ILE A 304 17.02 0.42 -43.12
C ILE A 304 16.50 1.73 -42.53
N GLY A 305 15.86 2.58 -43.33
CA GLY A 305 15.24 3.82 -42.86
C GLY A 305 14.10 3.59 -41.87
N ALA A 306 13.25 2.58 -42.08
CA ALA A 306 12.20 2.23 -41.12
C ALA A 306 12.79 1.74 -39.78
N THR A 307 13.83 0.90 -39.83
CA THR A 307 14.54 0.42 -38.63
C THR A 307 15.29 1.55 -37.93
N GLN A 308 15.96 2.43 -38.68
CA GLN A 308 16.66 3.59 -38.15
C GLN A 308 15.69 4.55 -37.44
N LYS A 309 14.53 4.80 -38.04
CA LYS A 309 13.48 5.61 -37.41
C LYS A 309 13.01 5.00 -36.08
N HIS A 310 12.79 3.69 -36.04
CA HIS A 310 12.40 2.99 -34.82
C HIS A 310 13.45 3.12 -33.69
N TYR A 311 14.73 2.96 -34.02
CA TYR A 311 15.81 3.12 -33.03
C TYR A 311 16.01 4.58 -32.60
N CYS A 312 15.79 5.54 -33.50
CA CYS A 312 15.81 6.96 -33.15
C CYS A 312 14.68 7.30 -32.16
N GLU A 313 13.47 6.78 -32.38
CA GLU A 313 12.34 6.94 -31.45
C GLU A 313 12.63 6.28 -30.08
N GLN A 314 13.31 5.13 -30.06
CA GLN A 314 13.75 4.50 -28.81
C GLN A 314 14.80 5.34 -28.08
N ALA A 315 15.79 5.90 -28.79
CA ALA A 315 16.82 6.75 -28.22
C ALA A 315 16.20 8.01 -27.59
N GLU A 316 15.30 8.70 -28.31
CA GLU A 316 14.56 9.87 -27.80
C GLU A 316 13.79 9.53 -26.50
N LEU A 317 13.17 8.35 -26.43
CA LEU A 317 12.44 7.91 -25.23
C LEU A 317 13.39 7.65 -24.05
N LEU A 318 14.56 7.08 -24.31
CA LEU A 318 15.60 6.83 -23.30
C LEU A 318 16.23 8.14 -22.80
N GLU A 319 16.53 9.10 -23.69
CA GLU A 319 17.02 10.44 -23.32
C GLU A 319 16.02 11.17 -22.43
N LYS A 320 14.74 11.15 -22.81
CA LYS A 320 13.67 11.73 -22.00
C LYS A 320 13.57 11.07 -20.63
N ARG A 321 13.73 9.75 -20.57
CA ARG A 321 13.75 9.01 -19.30
C ARG A 321 14.96 9.38 -18.44
N LEU A 322 16.15 9.53 -19.02
CA LEU A 322 17.35 9.99 -18.31
C LEU A 322 17.15 11.38 -17.70
N SER A 323 16.65 12.33 -18.50
CA SER A 323 16.36 13.67 -18.00
C SER A 323 15.35 13.69 -16.86
N ASN A 324 14.34 12.81 -16.88
CA ASN A 324 13.38 12.69 -15.79
C ASN A 324 14.04 12.11 -14.53
N LEU A 325 14.84 11.05 -14.65
CA LEU A 325 15.53 10.43 -13.51
C LEU A 325 16.52 11.39 -12.85
N ASP A 326 17.25 12.18 -13.64
CA ASP A 326 18.17 13.20 -13.12
C ASP A 326 17.41 14.31 -12.36
N HIS A 327 16.25 14.73 -12.88
CA HIS A 327 15.39 15.70 -12.20
C HIS A 327 14.82 15.13 -10.89
N ASP A 328 14.31 13.89 -10.93
CA ASP A 328 13.78 13.19 -9.76
C ASP A 328 14.84 13.04 -8.66
N LEU A 329 16.09 12.71 -9.04
CA LEU A 329 17.21 12.62 -8.09
C LEU A 329 17.56 13.99 -7.50
N HIS A 330 17.61 15.04 -8.32
CA HIS A 330 17.89 16.39 -7.86
C HIS A 330 16.84 16.87 -6.86
N ASP A 331 15.56 16.68 -7.20
CA ASP A 331 14.43 17.06 -6.36
C ASP A 331 14.47 16.29 -5.03
N LEU A 332 14.65 14.97 -5.08
CA LEU A 332 14.75 14.12 -3.90
C LEU A 332 15.91 14.52 -2.96
N LEU A 333 17.08 14.89 -3.49
CA LEU A 333 18.21 15.35 -2.68
C LEU A 333 18.00 16.76 -2.12
N SER A 334 17.29 17.62 -2.86
CA SER A 334 16.97 18.99 -2.44
C SER A 334 15.92 19.03 -1.31
N ASP A 335 14.94 18.13 -1.39
CA ASP A 335 13.88 17.95 -0.39
C ASP A 335 14.35 17.14 0.84
N ALA A 336 15.51 16.47 0.73
CA ALA A 336 16.09 15.68 1.80
C ALA A 336 16.41 16.54 3.03
N ASN A 337 15.62 16.40 4.08
CA ASN A 337 15.73 17.24 5.26
C ASN A 337 15.36 16.51 6.55
N LEU A 338 16.18 16.71 7.57
CA LEU A 338 15.93 16.30 8.94
C LEU A 338 15.63 17.52 9.80
N ALA A 339 14.40 17.70 10.26
CA ALA A 339 14.02 18.76 11.18
C ALA A 339 13.89 18.23 12.61
N VAL A 340 14.71 18.77 13.51
CA VAL A 340 14.68 18.46 14.95
C VAL A 340 14.22 19.68 15.74
N ASN A 341 13.09 19.55 16.42
CA ASN A 341 12.42 20.67 17.08
C ASN A 341 12.80 20.86 18.56
N SER A 342 13.41 19.86 19.20
CA SER A 342 13.83 19.94 20.61
C SER A 342 15.31 19.62 20.77
N VAL A 343 15.71 18.35 20.60
CA VAL A 343 17.09 17.90 20.89
C VAL A 343 17.48 16.76 19.95
N LEU A 344 18.67 16.85 19.36
CA LEU A 344 19.32 15.74 18.67
C LEU A 344 20.42 15.19 19.58
N HIS A 345 20.26 13.97 20.07
CA HIS A 345 21.21 13.35 21.00
C HIS A 345 22.50 12.88 20.30
N SER A 346 23.55 12.66 21.08
CA SER A 346 24.78 12.03 20.61
C SER A 346 24.58 10.55 20.25
N GLY A 347 25.43 10.03 19.37
CA GLY A 347 25.41 8.62 18.96
C GLY A 347 24.41 8.28 17.85
N VAL A 348 23.71 9.27 17.29
CA VAL A 348 22.84 9.12 16.13
C VAL A 348 23.68 9.16 14.86
N GLU A 349 23.45 8.20 13.97
CA GLU A 349 24.10 8.11 12.66
C GLU A 349 23.11 8.55 11.58
N ILE A 350 23.43 9.63 10.88
CA ILE A 350 22.59 10.24 9.86
C ILE A 350 23.28 10.03 8.52
N HIS A 351 22.62 9.31 7.64
CA HIS A 351 22.99 9.11 6.25
C HIS A 351 22.06 9.95 5.39
N ILE A 352 22.63 10.77 4.52
CA ILE A 352 21.89 11.44 3.46
C ILE A 352 22.56 11.00 2.16
N PHE A 353 21.88 10.15 1.39
CA PHE A 353 22.42 9.50 0.21
C PHE A 353 23.75 8.76 0.51
N ASP A 354 24.87 9.22 -0.05
CA ASP A 354 26.21 8.61 0.11
C ASP A 354 27.04 9.22 1.27
N LYS A 355 26.51 10.24 1.96
CA LYS A 355 27.20 10.94 3.04
C LYS A 355 26.74 10.45 4.40
N VAL A 356 27.67 10.44 5.35
CA VAL A 356 27.42 9.98 6.73
C VAL A 356 27.89 11.04 7.72
N LEU A 357 27.03 11.34 8.69
CA LEU A 357 27.31 12.21 9.82
C LEU A 357 26.93 11.48 11.11
N LYS A 358 27.89 11.33 12.03
CA LYS A 358 27.63 10.78 13.36
C LYS A 358 27.66 11.90 14.41
N THR A 359 26.61 12.00 15.21
CA THR A 359 26.54 13.01 16.27
C THR A 359 27.46 12.64 17.43
N ILE A 360 28.35 13.55 17.84
CA ILE A 360 29.32 13.35 18.94
C ILE A 360 28.88 13.99 20.26
N ARG A 361 27.90 14.90 20.19
CA ARG A 361 27.35 15.64 21.33
C ARG A 361 25.85 15.86 21.10
N ASN A 362 25.17 16.37 22.12
CA ASN A 362 23.78 16.80 21.98
C ASN A 362 23.74 18.15 21.24
N TYR A 363 22.82 18.28 20.29
CA TYR A 363 22.58 19.51 19.54
C TYR A 363 21.21 20.09 19.91
N PRO A 364 21.07 21.43 20.01
CA PRO A 364 19.79 22.11 20.20
C PRO A 364 18.89 21.97 18.95
N PRO A 365 17.68 22.59 18.91
CA PRO A 365 16.82 22.51 17.73
C PRO A 365 17.58 22.89 16.46
N CYS A 366 17.55 22.00 15.47
CA CYS A 366 18.35 22.12 14.27
C CYS A 366 17.66 21.50 13.06
N ASN A 367 18.10 21.90 11.87
CA ASN A 367 17.83 21.23 10.62
C ASN A 367 19.12 20.60 10.10
N VAL A 368 19.05 19.39 9.58
CA VAL A 368 20.18 18.71 8.94
C VAL A 368 19.82 18.47 7.49
N LYS A 369 20.65 18.99 6.59
CA LYS A 369 20.43 18.96 5.13
C LYS A 369 21.74 18.68 4.40
N LEU A 370 21.62 18.28 3.14
CA LEU A 370 22.75 18.18 2.24
C LEU A 370 22.97 19.53 1.54
N LEU A 371 24.07 20.21 1.86
CA LEU A 371 24.49 21.46 1.22
C LEU A 371 25.88 21.26 0.61
N ASN A 372 26.05 21.59 -0.67
CA ASN A 372 27.33 21.46 -1.38
C ASN A 372 28.02 20.07 -1.19
N ASN A 373 27.25 18.98 -1.28
CA ASN A 373 27.69 17.60 -1.07
C ASN A 373 28.26 17.30 0.34
N LYS A 374 27.91 18.11 1.34
CA LYS A 374 28.22 17.87 2.75
C LYS A 374 26.95 17.95 3.59
N ILE A 375 26.90 17.12 4.62
CA ILE A 375 25.81 17.20 5.61
C ILE A 375 26.13 18.38 6.53
N GLU A 376 25.27 19.39 6.53
CA GLU A 376 25.37 20.56 7.39
C GLU A 376 24.24 20.58 8.43
N ILE A 377 24.57 21.02 9.65
CA ILE A 377 23.61 21.21 10.75
C ILE A 377 23.38 22.70 10.92
N GLU A 378 22.18 23.17 10.59
CA GLU A 378 21.73 24.55 10.80
C GLU A 378 20.95 24.65 12.11
N PHE A 379 21.36 25.52 13.03
CA PHE A 379 20.63 25.73 14.27
C PHE A 379 19.44 26.66 14.06
N LYS A 380 18.27 26.28 14.59
CA LYS A 380 17.10 27.15 14.58
C LYS A 380 17.38 28.32 15.53
N THR A 381 17.38 29.53 15.00
CA THR A 381 17.48 30.74 15.82
C THR A 381 16.15 30.94 16.52
N SER A 382 16.17 31.01 17.86
CA SER A 382 14.99 31.16 18.71
C SER A 382 14.25 32.47 18.51
#